data_AF-A0A7V3UXL1-F1
#
_entry.id   AF-A0A7V3UXL1-F1
#
_cell.length_a   1.000
_cell.length_b   1.000
_cell.length_c   1.000
_cell.angle_alpha   90.00
_cell.angle_beta   90.00
_cell.angle_gamma   90.00
#
_symmetry.space_group_name_H-M   'P 1'
#
loop_
_entity.id
_entity.type
_entity.pdbx_description
1 polymer ?
#
loop_
_entity_poly.entity_id
_entity_poly.type
_entity_poly.pdbx_seq_one_letter_code
_entity_poly.pdbx_strand_id
1 'polypeptide(L)'
;MRAYWVAFGLVAFVAGAFGTVGCTKVAKVQAQAGPEATEPVRAPTAKVTAWINVSSGCQQATVDLLRRLAEQYKGRVEVEIIDFGTPEGAQRWQEEGLACMTIQFNGADAVTFPTGSGTKTVVFRMPEGFLWEHVDLIAAFDALAAGTLHAATEQEIAELLAPVPIHLKVRAQEVREIDDGTYAQLVVDGVVIARLYGRHAGKTAAQRCKAAKDALTQWTSRPVAPADLSTAKSKDGWGVYANEILILLVTDEEAKAYGVATNPRALAEAWLRELRKVVTAAVQKAKAEKERAEEEAVGQEASRGQPTQAAPAGRGQ
;
A
#
# COMPACT_ATOMS: atom_id res chain seq x y z
N MET A 1 -8.87 20.32 -33.82
CA MET A 1 -7.54 20.64 -34.38
C MET A 1 -7.15 22.05 -33.98
N ARG A 2 -6.16 22.20 -33.09
CA ARG A 2 -5.28 23.37 -32.97
C ARG A 2 -4.17 22.99 -31.98
N ALA A 3 -2.96 22.85 -32.50
CA ALA A 3 -1.76 22.44 -31.78
C ALA A 3 -1.10 23.68 -31.14
N TYR A 4 -0.68 23.55 -29.88
CA TYR A 4 0.22 24.50 -29.25
C TYR A 4 1.65 23.93 -29.26
N TRP A 5 2.54 24.64 -29.94
CA TRP A 5 3.98 24.47 -29.87
C TRP A 5 4.51 25.25 -28.66
N VAL A 6 5.27 24.59 -27.79
CA VAL A 6 6.12 25.28 -26.78
C VAL A 6 7.56 24.87 -27.08
N ALA A 7 8.36 25.87 -27.46
CA ALA A 7 9.78 25.75 -27.72
C ALA A 7 10.55 25.61 -26.40
N PHE A 8 11.36 24.56 -26.28
CA PHE A 8 12.35 24.44 -25.20
C PHE A 8 13.66 25.09 -25.66
N GLY A 9 14.09 26.10 -24.89
CA GLY A 9 15.38 26.76 -25.04
C GLY A 9 16.52 25.87 -24.56
N LEU A 10 17.55 25.77 -25.40
CA LEU A 10 18.82 25.10 -25.17
C LEU A 10 19.68 25.98 -24.25
N VAL A 11 20.10 25.48 -23.09
CA VAL A 11 21.15 26.12 -22.27
C VAL A 11 22.39 25.24 -22.30
N ALA A 12 23.45 25.76 -22.91
CA ALA A 12 24.77 25.14 -22.97
C ALA A 12 25.49 25.31 -21.63
N PHE A 13 25.98 24.20 -21.06
CA PHE A 13 26.88 24.22 -19.90
C PHE A 13 28.33 24.31 -20.40
N VAL A 14 29.04 25.33 -19.92
CA VAL A 14 30.44 25.60 -20.21
C VAL A 14 31.33 24.72 -19.32
N ALA A 15 32.27 24.03 -19.96
CA ALA A 15 33.34 23.29 -19.31
C ALA A 15 34.36 24.24 -18.66
N GLY A 16 34.71 23.98 -17.40
CA GLY A 16 35.82 24.60 -16.69
C GLY A 16 36.77 23.54 -16.16
N ALA A 17 37.98 23.50 -16.72
CA ALA A 17 39.10 22.68 -16.27
C ALA A 17 40.06 23.51 -15.39
N PHE A 18 41.03 22.79 -14.80
CA PHE A 18 42.27 23.24 -14.12
C PHE A 18 42.26 23.32 -12.58
N GLY A 19 43.25 22.64 -11.98
CA GLY A 19 43.62 22.82 -10.57
C GLY A 19 44.41 21.65 -9.97
N THR A 20 45.69 21.54 -10.33
CA THR A 20 46.65 20.53 -9.85
C THR A 20 47.36 20.90 -8.53
N VAL A 21 47.84 19.85 -7.82
CA VAL A 21 49.03 19.77 -6.93
C VAL A 21 48.99 20.43 -5.53
N GLY A 22 48.89 19.57 -4.51
CA GLY A 22 50.00 19.34 -3.55
C GLY A 22 50.08 20.18 -2.27
N CYS A 23 49.97 19.52 -1.12
CA CYS A 23 50.85 19.75 0.04
C CYS A 23 50.71 18.61 1.06
N THR A 24 51.71 17.74 1.09
CA THR A 24 51.92 16.71 2.11
C THR A 24 52.29 17.39 3.44
N LYS A 25 51.38 17.41 4.41
CA LYS A 25 51.71 17.73 5.81
C LYS A 25 52.03 16.44 6.54
N VAL A 26 53.30 16.27 6.88
CA VAL A 26 53.75 15.27 7.87
C VAL A 26 53.34 15.78 9.24
N ALA A 27 52.32 15.16 9.83
CA ALA A 27 51.89 15.45 11.19
C ALA A 27 52.65 14.58 12.19
N LYS A 28 53.35 15.30 13.06
CA LYS A 28 53.96 14.98 14.35
C LYS A 28 53.28 13.81 15.10
N VAL A 29 54.05 12.77 15.41
CA VAL A 29 53.70 11.74 16.40
C VAL A 29 53.63 12.41 17.78
N GLN A 30 52.42 12.53 18.32
CA GLN A 30 52.20 12.90 19.72
C GLN A 30 51.98 11.64 20.56
N ALA A 31 52.68 11.62 21.69
CA ALA A 31 52.70 10.55 22.65
C ALA A 31 51.36 10.42 23.41
N GLN A 32 50.95 9.16 23.54
CA GLN A 32 50.08 8.53 24.53
C GLN A 32 49.53 9.40 25.66
N ALA A 33 48.20 9.57 25.65
CA ALA A 33 47.38 9.67 26.86
C ALA A 33 46.75 8.30 27.12
N GLY A 34 46.60 7.93 28.40
CA GLY A 34 46.21 6.60 28.87
C GLY A 34 44.82 6.12 28.43
N PRO A 35 44.43 4.89 28.81
CA PRO A 35 43.15 4.29 28.43
C PRO A 35 42.00 5.05 29.11
N GLU A 36 41.49 6.06 28.41
CA GLU A 36 40.21 6.69 28.66
C GLU A 36 39.15 5.58 28.60
N ALA A 37 38.40 5.42 29.69
CA ALA A 37 37.38 4.40 29.81
C ALA A 37 36.40 4.55 28.64
N THR A 38 36.52 3.67 27.66
CA THR A 38 35.70 3.69 26.45
C THR A 38 34.26 3.57 26.91
N GLU A 39 33.48 4.65 26.78
CA GLU A 39 32.04 4.58 26.96
C GLU A 39 31.53 3.39 26.13
N PRO A 40 30.66 2.53 26.69
CA PRO A 40 30.14 1.39 25.96
C PRO A 40 29.50 1.93 24.69
N VAL A 41 30.05 1.55 23.53
CA VAL A 41 29.53 1.88 22.22
C VAL A 41 28.09 1.39 22.19
N ARG A 42 27.14 2.31 22.42
CA ARG A 42 25.72 1.99 22.31
C ARG A 42 25.48 1.56 20.87
N ALA A 43 24.94 0.35 20.72
CA ALA A 43 24.51 -0.12 19.41
C ALA A 43 23.62 0.95 18.75
N PRO A 44 23.77 1.18 17.43
CA PRO A 44 22.97 2.18 16.74
C PRO A 44 21.48 1.89 16.99
N THR A 45 20.78 2.90 17.50
CA THR A 45 19.33 2.82 17.73
C THR A 45 18.64 2.68 16.37
N ALA A 46 17.73 1.72 16.24
CA ALA A 46 16.98 1.56 15.01
C ALA A 46 16.11 2.81 14.76
N LYS A 47 15.89 3.20 13.50
CA LYS A 47 15.16 4.41 13.15
C LYS A 47 13.91 4.10 12.34
N VAL A 48 12.80 4.77 12.67
CA VAL A 48 11.57 4.82 11.88
C VAL A 48 11.26 6.26 11.50
N THR A 49 11.12 6.54 10.21
CA THR A 49 10.72 7.87 9.70
C THR A 49 9.35 7.75 9.04
N ALA A 50 8.36 8.49 9.53
CA ALA A 50 7.00 8.49 9.01
C ALA A 50 6.68 9.81 8.33
N TRP A 51 6.53 9.78 7.01
CA TRP A 51 6.13 10.90 6.16
C TRP A 51 4.60 10.90 6.02
N ILE A 52 3.91 11.74 6.80
CA ILE A 52 2.45 11.77 6.90
C ILE A 52 1.96 13.21 6.81
N ASN A 53 0.87 13.48 6.08
CA ASN A 53 0.22 14.79 6.12
C ASN A 53 -0.59 14.93 7.42
N VAL A 54 0.09 15.23 8.52
CA VAL A 54 -0.52 15.32 9.86
C VAL A 54 -1.53 16.46 9.90
N SER A 55 -1.21 17.60 9.31
CA SER A 55 -2.08 18.78 9.23
C SER A 55 -3.42 18.53 8.54
N SER A 56 -3.53 17.52 7.67
CA SER A 56 -4.83 17.13 7.09
C SER A 56 -5.80 16.47 8.08
N GLY A 57 -5.29 15.90 9.18
CA GLY A 57 -6.07 15.13 10.17
C GLY A 57 -6.60 13.77 9.67
N CYS A 58 -6.54 13.47 8.37
CA CYS A 58 -7.14 12.28 7.78
C CYS A 58 -6.49 10.95 8.25
N GLN A 59 -5.27 11.01 8.79
CA GLN A 59 -4.45 9.84 9.19
C GLN A 59 -4.15 9.86 10.69
N GLN A 60 -4.97 10.56 11.49
CA GLN A 60 -4.74 10.73 12.92
C GLN A 60 -4.58 9.40 13.66
N ALA A 61 -5.37 8.38 13.33
CA ALA A 61 -5.26 7.06 13.94
C ALA A 61 -3.86 6.43 13.75
N THR A 62 -3.26 6.59 12.57
CA THR A 62 -1.89 6.13 12.29
C THR A 62 -0.85 6.95 13.05
N VAL A 63 -1.03 8.27 13.14
CA VAL A 63 -0.14 9.16 13.90
C VAL A 63 -0.16 8.81 15.39
N ASP A 64 -1.35 8.57 15.95
CA ASP A 64 -1.52 8.19 17.35
C ASP A 64 -0.88 6.83 17.64
N LEU A 65 -1.03 5.88 16.72
CA LEU A 65 -0.36 4.58 16.82
C LEU A 65 1.17 4.73 16.81
N LEU A 66 1.74 5.50 15.89
CA LEU A 66 3.19 5.75 15.82
C LEU A 66 3.72 6.38 17.10
N ARG A 67 3.00 7.34 17.70
CA ARG A 67 3.38 7.95 18.97
C ARG A 67 3.36 6.96 20.13
N ARG A 68 2.34 6.08 20.20
CA ARG A 68 2.29 5.00 21.20
C ARG A 68 3.46 4.04 21.04
N LEU A 69 3.77 3.64 19.80
CA LEU A 69 4.90 2.76 19.50
C LEU A 69 6.24 3.42 19.87
N ALA A 70 6.41 4.72 19.58
CA ALA A 70 7.61 5.46 19.97
C ALA A 70 7.88 5.40 21.49
N GLU A 71 6.84 5.55 22.32
CA GLU A 71 6.99 5.43 23.78
C GLU A 71 7.22 3.97 24.21
N GLN A 72 6.51 3.00 23.61
CA GLN A 72 6.65 1.57 23.92
C GLN A 72 8.06 1.03 23.62
N TYR A 73 8.72 1.51 22.56
CA TYR A 73 10.07 1.07 22.15
C TYR A 73 11.15 2.10 22.48
N LYS A 74 10.89 3.02 23.41
CA LYS A 74 11.84 4.05 23.84
C LYS A 74 13.19 3.45 24.22
N GLY A 75 14.26 4.04 23.68
CA GLY A 75 15.64 3.59 23.87
C GLY A 75 16.06 2.43 22.97
N ARG A 76 15.15 1.85 22.18
CA ARG A 76 15.43 0.81 21.16
C ARG A 76 15.16 1.29 19.75
N VAL A 77 14.08 2.05 19.57
CA VAL A 77 13.64 2.61 18.28
C VAL A 77 13.44 4.11 18.42
N GLU A 78 14.08 4.89 17.54
CA GLU A 78 13.82 6.31 17.34
C GLU A 78 12.72 6.49 16.29
N VAL A 79 11.69 7.28 16.60
CA VAL A 79 10.59 7.56 15.67
C VAL A 79 10.55 9.05 15.35
N GLU A 80 10.67 9.38 14.07
CA GLU A 80 10.50 10.73 13.53
C GLU A 80 9.22 10.79 12.70
N ILE A 81 8.31 11.72 13.00
CA ILE A 81 7.10 11.97 12.20
C ILE A 81 7.29 13.31 11.49
N ILE A 82 7.27 13.30 10.16
CA ILE A 82 7.45 14.49 9.33
C ILE A 82 6.11 14.86 8.70
N ASP A 83 5.59 16.04 9.05
CA ASP A 83 4.35 16.57 8.49
C ASP A 83 4.59 17.20 7.12
N PHE A 84 4.40 16.42 6.05
CA PHE A 84 4.54 16.95 4.68
C PHE A 84 3.40 17.88 4.24
N GLY A 85 2.40 18.14 5.09
CA GLY A 85 1.43 19.21 4.86
C GLY A 85 1.94 20.61 5.24
N THR A 86 3.08 20.70 5.95
CA THR A 86 3.80 21.97 6.19
C THR A 86 4.77 22.28 5.04
N PRO A 87 5.11 23.56 4.78
CA PRO A 87 6.08 23.91 3.73
C PRO A 87 7.43 23.21 3.90
N GLU A 88 7.97 23.17 5.12
CA GLU A 88 9.27 22.57 5.43
C GLU A 88 9.23 21.04 5.27
N GLY A 89 8.16 20.39 5.76
CA GLY A 89 7.99 18.95 5.59
C GLY A 89 7.76 18.56 4.13
N ALA A 90 7.00 19.36 3.37
CA ALA A 90 6.78 19.14 1.94
C ALA A 90 8.09 19.21 1.14
N GLN A 91 8.97 20.16 1.47
CA GLN A 91 10.29 20.25 0.86
C GLN A 91 11.12 19.00 1.13
N ARG A 92 11.25 18.57 2.41
CA ARG A 92 12.00 17.36 2.77
C ARG A 92 11.44 16.11 2.08
N TRP A 93 10.11 15.99 2.03
CA TRP A 93 9.43 14.87 1.37
C TRP A 93 9.72 14.81 -0.14
N GLN A 94 9.81 15.96 -0.81
CA GLN A 94 10.21 16.06 -2.23
C GLN A 94 11.69 15.75 -2.44
N GLU A 95 12.58 16.22 -1.56
CA GLU A 95 14.02 15.95 -1.61
C GLU A 95 14.33 14.45 -1.47
N GLU A 96 13.51 13.72 -0.71
CA GLU A 96 13.58 12.25 -0.60
C GLU A 96 12.93 11.51 -1.79
N GLY A 97 12.40 12.24 -2.77
CA GLY A 97 11.79 11.65 -3.97
C GLY A 97 10.48 10.89 -3.70
N LEU A 98 9.79 11.20 -2.60
CA LEU A 98 8.56 10.53 -2.21
C LEU A 98 7.36 11.15 -2.95
N ALA A 99 6.41 10.30 -3.35
CA ALA A 99 5.20 10.71 -4.07
C ALA A 99 3.90 10.46 -3.28
N CYS A 100 3.98 9.74 -2.16
CA CYS A 100 2.87 9.41 -1.27
C CYS A 100 3.29 9.47 0.21
N MET A 101 2.33 9.29 1.12
CA MET A 101 2.62 8.91 2.50
C MET A 101 3.48 7.65 2.53
N THR A 102 4.52 7.65 3.36
CA THR A 102 5.48 6.55 3.46
C THR A 102 5.99 6.42 4.90
N ILE A 103 6.13 5.19 5.40
CA ILE A 103 6.84 4.91 6.66
C ILE A 103 8.07 4.08 6.33
N GLN A 104 9.25 4.58 6.70
CA GLN A 104 10.53 3.94 6.44
C GLN A 104 11.10 3.34 7.73
N PHE A 105 11.58 2.12 7.65
CA PHE A 105 12.32 1.41 8.69
C PHE A 105 13.79 1.33 8.28
N ASN A 106 14.67 2.03 8.99
CA ASN A 106 16.08 2.20 8.63
C ASN A 106 16.27 2.64 7.16
N GLY A 107 15.38 3.51 6.66
CA GLY A 107 15.39 4.01 5.28
C GLY A 107 14.61 3.18 4.26
N ALA A 108 14.25 1.92 4.57
CA ALA A 108 13.47 1.07 3.67
C ALA A 108 11.96 1.24 3.91
N ASP A 109 11.17 1.44 2.85
CA ASP A 109 9.70 1.50 2.92
C ASP A 109 9.02 0.14 2.69
N ALA A 110 9.80 -0.86 2.30
CA ALA A 110 9.36 -2.24 2.18
C ALA A 110 10.24 -3.13 3.07
N VAL A 111 9.61 -3.95 3.89
CA VAL A 111 10.28 -4.76 4.90
C VAL A 111 9.73 -6.18 4.93
N THR A 112 10.61 -7.12 5.27
CA THR A 112 10.26 -8.52 5.52
C THR A 112 10.59 -8.85 6.97
N PHE A 113 9.68 -9.55 7.65
CA PHE A 113 9.87 -9.98 9.03
C PHE A 113 9.21 -11.35 9.30
N PRO A 114 9.69 -12.12 10.30
CA PRO A 114 9.08 -13.38 10.68
C PRO A 114 7.71 -13.18 11.33
N THR A 115 6.83 -14.15 11.12
CA THR A 115 5.50 -14.29 11.69
C THR A 115 5.33 -15.72 12.21
N GLY A 116 4.29 -15.99 12.98
CA GLY A 116 4.03 -17.33 13.51
C GLY A 116 3.87 -18.43 12.44
N SER A 117 3.59 -18.05 11.18
CA SER A 117 3.34 -18.97 10.07
C SER A 117 4.38 -18.89 8.95
N GLY A 118 5.46 -18.13 9.10
CA GLY A 118 6.46 -17.92 8.03
C GLY A 118 6.98 -16.48 8.00
N THR A 119 7.39 -15.98 6.84
CA THR A 119 7.78 -14.58 6.67
C THR A 119 6.64 -13.76 6.08
N LYS A 120 6.59 -12.47 6.38
CA LYS A 120 5.67 -11.52 5.76
C LYS A 120 6.43 -10.33 5.21
N THR A 121 6.16 -9.99 3.96
CA THR A 121 6.65 -8.77 3.31
C THR A 121 5.55 -7.72 3.30
N VAL A 122 5.89 -6.49 3.67
CA VAL A 122 4.95 -5.36 3.75
C VAL A 122 5.59 -4.13 3.12
N VAL A 123 4.83 -3.40 2.32
CA VAL A 123 5.23 -2.10 1.75
C VAL A 123 4.44 -1.00 2.46
N PHE A 124 5.11 -0.22 3.30
CA PHE A 124 4.57 0.89 4.07
C PHE A 124 4.48 2.19 3.25
N ARG A 125 3.97 2.07 2.02
CA ARG A 125 3.65 3.18 1.12
C ARG A 125 2.14 3.30 0.98
N MET A 126 1.66 4.54 0.84
CA MET A 126 0.24 4.92 0.89
C MET A 126 -0.34 4.76 2.30
N PRO A 127 -1.53 5.35 2.57
CA PRO A 127 -2.20 5.17 3.85
C PRO A 127 -2.49 3.70 4.18
N GLU A 128 -2.77 3.45 5.46
CA GLU A 128 -3.29 2.17 5.92
C GLU A 128 -4.55 1.76 5.13
N GLY A 129 -4.71 0.44 4.94
CA GLY A 129 -5.80 -0.16 4.14
C GLY A 129 -5.49 -0.27 2.64
N PHE A 130 -4.28 0.10 2.20
CA PHE A 130 -3.81 -0.11 0.83
C PHE A 130 -2.95 -1.37 0.71
N LEU A 131 -1.70 -1.31 1.17
CA LEU A 131 -0.72 -2.39 1.10
C LEU A 131 -0.38 -2.97 2.48
N TRP A 132 -0.91 -2.36 3.54
CA TRP A 132 -0.59 -2.67 4.92
C TRP A 132 -1.73 -2.24 5.85
N GLU A 133 -1.80 -2.90 7.01
CA GLU A 133 -2.73 -2.60 8.10
C GLU A 133 -2.00 -2.17 9.37
N HIS A 134 -2.69 -1.56 10.34
CA HIS A 134 -2.06 -1.18 11.62
C HIS A 134 -1.41 -2.37 12.36
N VAL A 135 -1.96 -3.58 12.23
CA VAL A 135 -1.35 -4.79 12.79
C VAL A 135 0.01 -5.11 12.17
N ASP A 136 0.21 -4.76 10.90
CA ASP A 136 1.49 -4.92 10.22
C ASP A 136 2.52 -3.93 10.76
N LEU A 137 2.08 -2.69 11.02
CA LEU A 137 2.95 -1.68 11.62
C LEU A 137 3.42 -2.10 13.01
N ILE A 138 2.53 -2.65 13.83
CA ILE A 138 2.87 -3.17 15.16
C ILE A 138 3.90 -4.31 15.03
N ALA A 139 3.62 -5.31 14.18
CA ALA A 139 4.53 -6.44 13.98
C ALA A 139 5.90 -6.02 13.42
N ALA A 140 5.95 -5.01 12.55
CA ALA A 140 7.20 -4.47 12.03
C ALA A 140 8.02 -3.78 13.13
N PHE A 141 7.39 -3.05 14.06
CA PHE A 141 8.07 -2.48 15.23
C PHE A 141 8.62 -3.55 16.17
N ASP A 142 7.85 -4.62 16.43
CA ASP A 142 8.32 -5.78 17.19
C ASP A 142 9.55 -6.42 16.55
N ALA A 143 9.49 -6.69 15.25
CA ALA A 143 10.60 -7.28 14.50
C ALA A 143 11.82 -6.35 14.43
N LEU A 144 11.61 -5.04 14.27
CA LEU A 144 12.68 -4.05 14.29
C LEU A 144 13.41 -4.04 15.64
N ALA A 145 12.66 -4.00 16.73
CA ALA A 145 13.22 -3.98 18.08
C ALA A 145 13.90 -5.31 18.46
N ALA A 146 13.48 -6.42 17.86
CA ALA A 146 14.12 -7.74 18.01
C ALA A 146 15.33 -7.94 17.08
N GLY A 147 15.57 -7.04 16.12
CA GLY A 147 16.63 -7.19 15.12
C GLY A 147 16.35 -8.25 14.04
N THR A 148 15.08 -8.62 13.86
CA THR A 148 14.63 -9.64 12.88
C THR A 148 13.92 -9.05 11.67
N LEU A 149 13.84 -7.72 11.58
CA LEU A 149 13.32 -7.01 10.42
C LEU A 149 14.44 -6.75 9.41
N HIS A 150 14.17 -7.00 8.14
CA HIS A 150 15.06 -6.71 7.02
C HIS A 150 14.36 -5.89 5.96
N ALA A 151 15.11 -5.12 5.18
CA ALA A 151 14.58 -4.50 3.97
C ALA A 151 14.15 -5.60 2.99
N ALA A 152 12.96 -5.45 2.40
CA ALA A 152 12.49 -6.36 1.38
C ALA A 152 13.32 -6.20 0.10
N THR A 153 13.59 -7.31 -0.57
CA THR A 153 14.24 -7.35 -1.88
C THR A 153 13.29 -6.85 -2.97
N GLU A 154 13.85 -6.42 -4.10
CA GLU A 154 13.05 -6.01 -5.27
C GLU A 154 12.13 -7.14 -5.75
N GLN A 155 12.58 -8.38 -5.67
CA GLN A 155 11.79 -9.56 -6.03
C GLN A 155 10.60 -9.74 -5.08
N GLU A 156 10.80 -9.69 -3.76
CA GLU A 156 9.71 -9.80 -2.78
C GLU A 156 8.68 -8.67 -2.96
N ILE A 157 9.14 -7.45 -3.25
CA ILE A 157 8.25 -6.31 -3.55
C ILE A 157 7.47 -6.59 -4.84
N ALA A 158 8.13 -7.05 -5.91
CA ALA A 158 7.48 -7.37 -7.17
C ALA A 158 6.42 -8.48 -7.01
N GLU A 159 6.70 -9.52 -6.24
CA GLU A 159 5.76 -10.61 -5.94
C GLU A 159 4.59 -10.13 -5.07
N LEU A 160 4.84 -9.25 -4.09
CA LEU A 160 3.78 -8.64 -3.29
C LEU A 160 2.85 -7.77 -4.15
N LEU A 161 3.40 -7.02 -5.10
CA LEU A 161 2.64 -6.11 -5.96
C LEU A 161 2.11 -6.76 -7.25
N ALA A 162 2.49 -8.01 -7.52
CA ALA A 162 2.07 -8.74 -8.70
C ALA A 162 0.52 -8.84 -8.76
N PRO A 163 -0.10 -8.47 -9.89
CA PRO A 163 -1.52 -8.68 -10.10
C PRO A 163 -1.89 -10.17 -9.98
N VAL A 164 -2.99 -10.48 -9.31
CA VAL A 164 -3.48 -11.86 -9.15
C VAL A 164 -4.90 -12.01 -9.68
N PRO A 165 -5.25 -13.17 -10.27
CA PRO A 165 -6.64 -13.46 -10.60
C PRO A 165 -7.47 -13.54 -9.31
N ILE A 166 -8.59 -12.82 -9.26
CA ILE A 166 -9.55 -12.89 -8.16
C ILE A 166 -10.95 -13.14 -8.68
N HIS A 167 -11.81 -13.68 -7.83
CA HIS A 167 -13.23 -13.84 -8.11
C HIS A 167 -14.06 -13.04 -7.11
N LEU A 168 -14.79 -12.04 -7.60
CA LEU A 168 -15.70 -11.23 -6.79
C LEU A 168 -17.15 -11.55 -7.13
N LYS A 169 -18.01 -11.73 -6.11
CA LYS A 169 -19.46 -11.81 -6.30
C LYS A 169 -20.07 -10.42 -6.34
N VAL A 170 -20.27 -9.89 -7.54
CA VAL A 170 -20.83 -8.55 -7.75
C VAL A 170 -22.33 -8.59 -8.05
N ARG A 171 -23.13 -7.85 -7.27
CA ARG A 171 -24.58 -7.72 -7.43
C ARG A 171 -24.96 -6.25 -7.55
N ALA A 172 -25.88 -5.96 -8.47
CA ALA A 172 -26.60 -4.71 -8.55
C ALA A 172 -28.02 -4.97 -8.03
N GLN A 173 -28.46 -4.25 -7.00
CA GLN A 173 -29.74 -4.45 -6.35
C GLN A 173 -30.55 -3.15 -6.41
N GLU A 174 -31.81 -3.23 -6.79
CA GLU A 174 -32.76 -2.13 -6.60
C GLU A 174 -33.38 -2.28 -5.21
N VAL A 175 -33.38 -1.21 -4.43
CA VAL A 175 -33.94 -1.17 -3.08
C VAL A 175 -35.03 -0.12 -3.07
N ARG A 176 -36.20 -0.51 -2.55
CA ARG A 176 -37.34 0.38 -2.36
C ARG A 176 -37.46 0.64 -0.87
N GLU A 177 -37.23 1.88 -0.46
CA GLU A 177 -37.54 2.34 0.89
C GLU A 177 -38.97 2.89 0.92
N ILE A 178 -39.65 2.66 2.05
CA ILE A 178 -41.07 2.98 2.21
C ILE A 178 -41.31 4.49 2.12
N ASP A 179 -40.35 5.30 2.60
CA ASP A 179 -40.49 6.76 2.70
C ASP A 179 -39.48 7.55 1.82
N ASP A 180 -38.32 6.99 1.49
CA ASP A 180 -37.20 7.69 0.82
C ASP A 180 -37.05 7.34 -0.68
N GLY A 181 -38.05 6.65 -1.24
CA GLY A 181 -38.10 6.31 -2.66
C GLY A 181 -37.25 5.10 -3.05
N THR A 182 -36.91 5.01 -4.34
CA THR A 182 -36.15 3.89 -4.90
C THR A 182 -34.71 4.30 -5.16
N TYR A 183 -33.76 3.50 -4.68
CA TYR A 183 -32.35 3.64 -4.97
C TYR A 183 -31.75 2.30 -5.40
N ALA A 184 -30.49 2.29 -5.82
CA ALA A 184 -29.79 1.07 -6.17
C ALA A 184 -28.52 0.89 -5.32
N GLN A 185 -28.14 -0.34 -5.03
CA GLN A 185 -26.95 -0.69 -4.27
C GLN A 185 -26.02 -1.59 -5.08
N LEU A 186 -24.73 -1.23 -5.11
CA LEU A 186 -23.67 -2.09 -5.60
C LEU A 186 -23.10 -2.90 -4.43
N VAL A 187 -23.25 -4.22 -4.49
CA VAL A 187 -22.81 -5.14 -3.44
C VAL A 187 -21.71 -6.04 -3.99
N VAL A 188 -20.57 -6.11 -3.31
CA VAL A 188 -19.42 -6.95 -3.68
C VAL A 188 -19.09 -7.87 -2.50
N ASP A 189 -19.15 -9.19 -2.73
CA ASP A 189 -18.94 -10.22 -1.70
C ASP A 189 -19.74 -9.99 -0.40
N GLY A 190 -20.96 -9.47 -0.56
CA GLY A 190 -21.88 -9.19 0.55
C GLY A 190 -21.71 -7.82 1.20
N VAL A 191 -20.68 -7.05 0.84
CA VAL A 191 -20.44 -5.68 1.33
C VAL A 191 -21.09 -4.66 0.40
N VAL A 192 -21.83 -3.71 0.95
CA VAL A 192 -22.40 -2.59 0.19
C VAL A 192 -21.30 -1.58 -0.09
N ILE A 193 -20.90 -1.46 -1.36
CA ILE A 193 -19.84 -0.52 -1.79
C ILE A 193 -20.39 0.88 -2.02
N ALA A 194 -21.56 0.95 -2.67
CA ALA A 194 -22.18 2.21 -3.03
C ALA A 194 -23.70 2.09 -3.02
N ARG A 195 -24.39 3.17 -2.64
CA ARG A 195 -25.81 3.41 -2.88
C ARG A 195 -25.93 4.51 -3.93
N LEU A 196 -26.92 4.42 -4.80
CA LEU A 196 -27.11 5.31 -5.94
C LEU A 196 -28.57 5.78 -5.89
N TYR A 197 -28.80 7.06 -5.66
CA TYR A 197 -30.14 7.65 -5.54
C TYR A 197 -30.55 8.37 -6.83
N GLY A 198 -29.60 8.96 -7.55
CA GLY A 198 -29.88 9.87 -8.66
C GLY A 198 -29.97 9.25 -10.06
N ARG A 199 -30.61 9.98 -10.97
CA ARG A 199 -30.43 9.80 -12.42
C ARG A 199 -29.18 10.56 -12.89
N HIS A 200 -28.46 9.99 -13.85
CA HIS A 200 -27.35 10.70 -14.50
C HIS A 200 -27.20 10.24 -15.95
N ALA A 201 -26.94 11.17 -16.87
CA ALA A 201 -26.79 10.91 -18.31
C ALA A 201 -27.92 10.02 -18.90
N GLY A 202 -29.16 10.29 -18.50
CA GLY A 202 -30.34 9.52 -18.93
C GLY A 202 -30.50 8.13 -18.29
N LYS A 203 -29.57 7.70 -17.43
CA LYS A 203 -29.63 6.41 -16.74
C LYS A 203 -30.26 6.55 -15.35
N THR A 204 -31.12 5.60 -14.98
CA THR A 204 -31.63 5.45 -13.61
C THR A 204 -30.55 4.97 -12.65
N ALA A 205 -30.79 5.10 -11.34
CA ALA A 205 -29.94 4.51 -10.31
C ALA A 205 -29.65 3.02 -10.57
N ALA A 206 -30.68 2.23 -10.85
CA ALA A 206 -30.56 0.81 -11.17
C ALA A 206 -29.70 0.54 -12.42
N GLN A 207 -29.87 1.34 -13.48
CA GLN A 207 -29.05 1.23 -14.69
C GLN A 207 -27.59 1.63 -14.46
N ARG A 208 -27.34 2.66 -13.66
CA ARG A 208 -25.98 3.06 -13.24
C ARG A 208 -25.33 1.96 -12.42
N CYS A 209 -26.06 1.37 -11.47
CA CYS A 209 -25.58 0.27 -10.64
C CYS A 209 -25.26 -0.98 -11.47
N LYS A 210 -26.09 -1.30 -12.47
CA LYS A 210 -25.82 -2.38 -13.41
C LYS A 210 -24.54 -2.11 -14.22
N ALA A 211 -24.37 -0.90 -14.73
CA ALA A 211 -23.14 -0.53 -15.45
C ALA A 211 -21.89 -0.64 -14.55
N ALA A 212 -21.99 -0.26 -13.27
CA ALA A 212 -20.91 -0.44 -12.30
C ALA A 212 -20.57 -1.92 -12.05
N LYS A 213 -21.59 -2.78 -11.93
CA LYS A 213 -21.40 -4.23 -11.86
C LYS A 213 -20.69 -4.76 -13.11
N ASP A 214 -21.13 -4.38 -14.29
CA ASP A 214 -20.57 -4.85 -15.56
C ASP A 214 -19.11 -4.40 -15.71
N ALA A 215 -18.80 -3.15 -15.33
CA ALA A 215 -17.46 -2.59 -15.33
C ALA A 215 -16.51 -3.31 -14.34
N LEU A 216 -16.97 -3.60 -13.12
CA LEU A 216 -16.19 -4.40 -12.16
C LEU A 216 -15.94 -5.81 -12.69
N THR A 217 -16.98 -6.45 -13.22
CA THR A 217 -16.87 -7.81 -13.80
C THR A 217 -15.87 -7.84 -14.95
N GLN A 218 -15.87 -6.80 -15.80
CA GLN A 218 -14.89 -6.65 -16.87
C GLN A 218 -13.47 -6.47 -16.30
N TRP A 219 -13.28 -5.59 -15.32
CA TRP A 219 -11.96 -5.36 -14.73
C TRP A 219 -11.40 -6.63 -14.06
N THR A 220 -12.22 -7.37 -13.31
CA THR A 220 -11.80 -8.61 -12.63
C THR A 220 -11.74 -9.84 -13.55
N SER A 221 -11.95 -9.69 -14.86
CA SER A 221 -11.77 -10.78 -15.83
C SER A 221 -10.29 -11.08 -16.13
N ARG A 222 -9.38 -10.24 -15.64
CA ARG A 222 -7.91 -10.37 -15.72
C ARG A 222 -7.31 -10.31 -14.31
N PRO A 223 -6.04 -10.69 -14.12
CA PRO A 223 -5.34 -10.43 -12.87
C PRO A 223 -5.39 -8.95 -12.48
N VAL A 224 -5.62 -8.67 -11.21
CA VAL A 224 -5.80 -7.30 -10.68
C VAL A 224 -4.85 -7.02 -9.53
N ALA A 225 -4.53 -5.74 -9.34
CA ALA A 225 -3.85 -5.24 -8.15
C ALA A 225 -4.75 -4.24 -7.41
N PRO A 226 -4.74 -4.18 -6.06
CA PRO A 226 -5.50 -3.17 -5.32
C PRO A 226 -5.12 -1.73 -5.68
N ALA A 227 -3.89 -1.53 -6.16
CA ALA A 227 -3.38 -0.26 -6.65
C ALA A 227 -4.01 0.21 -7.98
N ASP A 228 -4.68 -0.69 -8.73
CA ASP A 228 -5.45 -0.32 -9.93
C ASP A 228 -6.60 0.63 -9.59
N LEU A 229 -7.09 0.60 -8.35
CA LEU A 229 -8.23 1.38 -7.92
C LEU A 229 -7.84 2.80 -7.55
N SER A 230 -8.54 3.78 -8.12
CA SER A 230 -8.30 5.20 -7.87
C SER A 230 -9.57 6.04 -7.92
N THR A 231 -9.45 7.30 -7.50
CA THR A 231 -10.48 8.32 -7.71
C THR A 231 -9.91 9.44 -8.57
N ALA A 232 -10.69 9.93 -9.52
CA ALA A 232 -10.30 11.06 -10.35
C ALA A 232 -11.49 11.99 -10.62
N LYS A 233 -11.20 13.28 -10.77
CA LYS A 233 -12.19 14.26 -11.22
C LYS A 233 -12.54 13.99 -12.68
N SER A 234 -13.83 13.92 -12.98
CA SER A 234 -14.36 13.87 -14.34
C SER A 234 -15.10 15.16 -14.67
N LYS A 235 -15.60 15.27 -15.90
CA LYS A 235 -16.44 16.40 -16.32
C LYS A 235 -17.78 16.49 -15.56
N ASP A 236 -18.26 15.34 -15.06
CA ASP A 236 -19.60 15.17 -14.51
C ASP A 236 -19.59 14.95 -12.97
N GLY A 237 -18.41 15.00 -12.34
CA GLY A 237 -18.25 14.76 -10.90
C GLY A 237 -16.94 14.07 -10.55
N TRP A 238 -16.97 13.13 -9.60
CA TRP A 238 -15.83 12.33 -9.19
C TRP A 238 -16.06 10.85 -9.46
N GLY A 239 -15.16 10.24 -10.22
CA GLY A 239 -15.26 8.83 -10.59
C GLY A 239 -14.40 7.96 -9.67
N VAL A 240 -14.87 6.75 -9.39
CA VAL A 240 -14.07 5.63 -8.91
C VAL A 240 -13.70 4.79 -10.12
N TYR A 241 -12.40 4.59 -10.33
CA TYR A 241 -11.84 3.92 -11.49
C TYR A 241 -11.07 2.67 -11.08
N ALA A 242 -11.05 1.70 -11.99
CA ALA A 242 -10.11 0.59 -11.99
C ALA A 242 -9.25 0.69 -13.25
N ASN A 243 -8.01 1.16 -13.10
CA ASN A 243 -7.19 1.68 -14.19
C ASN A 243 -7.97 2.77 -14.95
N GLU A 244 -8.24 2.56 -16.24
CA GLU A 244 -9.00 3.50 -17.08
C GLU A 244 -10.52 3.22 -17.09
N ILE A 245 -10.97 2.15 -16.43
CA ILE A 245 -12.38 1.73 -16.44
C ILE A 245 -13.14 2.48 -15.35
N LEU A 246 -14.10 3.31 -15.74
CA LEU A 246 -15.01 3.98 -14.81
C LEU A 246 -15.96 2.94 -14.18
N ILE A 247 -15.86 2.77 -12.86
CA ILE A 247 -16.71 1.86 -12.08
C ILE A 247 -17.94 2.60 -11.55
N LEU A 248 -17.72 3.70 -10.84
CA LEU A 248 -18.79 4.51 -10.23
C LEU A 248 -18.53 5.98 -10.53
N LEU A 249 -19.60 6.76 -10.65
CA LEU A 249 -19.55 8.21 -10.76
C LEU A 249 -20.42 8.84 -9.68
N VAL A 250 -19.81 9.69 -8.86
CA VAL A 250 -20.47 10.55 -7.89
C VAL A 250 -20.69 11.92 -8.53
N THR A 251 -21.96 12.29 -8.72
CA THR A 251 -22.34 13.65 -9.13
C THR A 251 -22.61 14.54 -7.91
N ASP A 252 -22.76 15.84 -8.12
CA ASP A 252 -23.17 16.77 -7.05
C ASP A 252 -24.53 16.40 -6.47
N GLU A 253 -25.48 15.95 -7.31
CA GLU A 253 -26.80 15.51 -6.86
C GLU A 253 -26.72 14.24 -6.02
N GLU A 254 -25.86 13.30 -6.41
CA GLU A 254 -25.63 12.06 -5.66
C GLU A 254 -25.05 12.36 -4.28
N ALA A 255 -24.06 13.25 -4.20
CA ALA A 255 -23.44 13.65 -2.96
C ALA A 255 -24.44 14.36 -2.02
N LYS A 256 -25.29 15.23 -2.58
CA LYS A 256 -26.39 15.88 -1.84
C LYS A 256 -27.41 14.88 -1.30
N ALA A 257 -27.77 13.86 -2.08
CA ALA A 257 -28.71 12.82 -1.65
C ALA A 257 -28.16 11.97 -0.48
N TYR A 258 -26.84 11.85 -0.38
CA TYR A 258 -26.17 11.18 0.75
C TYR A 258 -26.12 12.01 2.04
N GLY A 259 -26.44 13.30 1.98
CA GLY A 259 -26.43 14.21 3.13
C GLY A 259 -25.56 15.46 2.92
N VAL A 260 -25.99 16.55 3.55
CA VAL A 260 -25.60 17.95 3.28
C VAL A 260 -24.08 18.22 3.37
N ALA A 261 -23.33 17.42 4.14
CA ALA A 261 -21.90 17.65 4.37
C ALA A 261 -20.96 16.90 3.41
N THR A 262 -21.49 16.04 2.54
CA THR A 262 -20.63 15.20 1.68
C THR A 262 -20.45 15.85 0.33
N ASN A 263 -19.23 16.31 0.02
CA ASN A 263 -18.90 16.70 -1.36
C ASN A 263 -18.64 15.44 -2.22
N PRO A 264 -18.75 15.52 -3.56
CA PRO A 264 -18.62 14.34 -4.42
C PRO A 264 -17.29 13.59 -4.29
N ARG A 265 -16.20 14.32 -4.04
CA ARG A 265 -14.87 13.73 -3.85
C ARG A 265 -14.85 12.85 -2.62
N ALA A 266 -15.32 13.36 -1.47
CA ALA A 266 -15.34 12.64 -0.21
C ALA A 266 -16.19 11.36 -0.31
N LEU A 267 -17.35 11.42 -1.00
CA LEU A 267 -18.18 10.24 -1.23
C LEU A 267 -17.50 9.22 -2.15
N ALA A 268 -16.83 9.68 -3.22
CA ALA A 268 -16.09 8.79 -4.13
C ALA A 268 -14.92 8.10 -3.41
N GLU A 269 -14.21 8.83 -2.55
CA GLU A 269 -13.14 8.29 -1.69
C GLU A 269 -13.68 7.28 -0.67
N ALA A 270 -14.87 7.49 -0.12
CA ALA A 270 -15.54 6.52 0.75
C ALA A 270 -15.90 5.23 0.00
N TRP A 271 -16.50 5.33 -1.20
CA TRP A 271 -16.81 4.17 -2.04
C TRP A 271 -15.54 3.41 -2.46
N LEU A 272 -14.49 4.15 -2.85
CA LEU A 272 -13.19 3.57 -3.19
C LEU A 272 -12.60 2.78 -2.01
N ARG A 273 -12.68 3.32 -0.79
CA ARG A 273 -12.16 2.67 0.42
C ARG A 273 -12.84 1.33 0.67
N GLU A 274 -14.16 1.29 0.61
CA GLU A 274 -14.92 0.04 0.82
C GLU A 274 -14.64 -0.97 -0.30
N LEU A 275 -14.58 -0.53 -1.55
CA LEU A 275 -14.23 -1.40 -2.68
C LEU A 275 -12.82 -1.99 -2.51
N ARG A 276 -11.85 -1.15 -2.13
CA ARG A 276 -10.45 -1.58 -1.96
C ARG A 276 -10.33 -2.62 -0.85
N LYS A 277 -11.01 -2.46 0.29
CA LYS A 277 -11.01 -3.46 1.37
C LYS A 277 -11.40 -4.85 0.85
N VAL A 278 -12.50 -4.93 0.09
CA VAL A 278 -12.99 -6.20 -0.46
C VAL A 278 -12.02 -6.78 -1.47
N VAL A 279 -11.46 -5.96 -2.36
CA VAL A 279 -10.46 -6.39 -3.35
C VAL A 279 -9.17 -6.88 -2.68
N THR A 280 -8.64 -6.14 -1.71
CA THR A 280 -7.43 -6.53 -0.96
C THR A 280 -7.64 -7.87 -0.26
N ALA A 281 -8.77 -8.07 0.41
CA ALA A 281 -9.10 -9.35 1.04
C ALA A 281 -9.18 -10.50 0.02
N ALA A 282 -9.79 -10.26 -1.15
CA ALA A 282 -9.86 -11.26 -2.22
C ALA A 282 -8.47 -11.60 -2.81
N VAL A 283 -7.61 -10.60 -2.98
CA VAL A 283 -6.22 -10.76 -3.43
C VAL A 283 -5.41 -11.58 -2.43
N GLN A 284 -5.47 -11.23 -1.14
CA GLN A 284 -4.79 -11.96 -0.07
C GLN A 284 -5.25 -13.42 -0.02
N LYS A 285 -6.57 -13.65 -0.11
CA LYS A 285 -7.14 -14.99 -0.16
C LYS A 285 -6.61 -15.80 -1.35
N ALA A 286 -6.59 -15.20 -2.54
CA ALA A 286 -6.08 -15.86 -3.75
C ALA A 286 -4.59 -16.22 -3.64
N LYS A 287 -3.77 -15.35 -3.04
CA LYS A 287 -2.36 -15.64 -2.76
C LYS A 287 -2.19 -16.81 -1.80
N ALA A 288 -2.91 -16.80 -0.67
CA ALA A 288 -2.87 -17.88 0.30
C ALA A 288 -3.41 -19.22 -0.24
N GLU A 289 -4.35 -19.20 -1.18
CA GLU A 289 -4.81 -20.41 -1.88
C GLU A 289 -3.75 -20.93 -2.86
N LYS A 290 -3.05 -20.05 -3.58
CA LYS A 290 -1.95 -20.40 -4.46
C LYS A 290 -0.78 -21.05 -3.69
N GLU A 291 -0.35 -20.42 -2.60
CA GLU A 291 0.73 -20.93 -1.75
C GLU A 291 0.41 -22.34 -1.21
N ARG A 292 -0.81 -22.54 -0.69
CA ARG A 292 -1.26 -23.87 -0.24
C ARG A 292 -1.27 -24.92 -1.35
N ALA A 293 -1.71 -24.55 -2.56
CA ALA A 293 -1.71 -25.47 -3.70
C ALA A 293 -0.28 -25.86 -4.12
N GLU A 294 0.68 -24.93 -4.03
CA GLU A 294 2.09 -25.19 -4.30
C GLU A 294 2.71 -26.11 -3.24
N GLU A 295 2.44 -25.89 -1.95
CA GLU A 295 2.88 -26.76 -0.86
C GLU A 295 2.33 -28.20 -1.00
N GLU A 296 1.05 -28.34 -1.32
CA GLU A 296 0.42 -29.65 -1.55
C GLU A 296 1.04 -30.37 -2.75
N ALA A 297 1.36 -29.65 -3.84
CA ALA A 297 2.01 -30.23 -5.02
C ALA A 297 3.42 -30.77 -4.69
N VAL A 298 4.23 -30.00 -3.96
CA VAL A 298 5.57 -30.42 -3.53
C VAL A 298 5.50 -31.63 -2.58
N GLY A 299 4.54 -31.65 -1.65
CA GLY A 299 4.31 -32.78 -0.76
C GLY A 299 3.94 -34.07 -1.49
N GLN A 300 3.11 -33.97 -2.54
CA GLN A 300 2.73 -35.13 -3.37
C GLN A 300 3.91 -35.69 -4.17
N GLU A 301 4.76 -34.82 -4.75
CA GLU A 301 5.96 -35.28 -5.48
C GLU A 301 6.95 -36.00 -4.55
N ALA A 302 7.17 -35.47 -3.35
CA ALA A 302 8.01 -36.12 -2.34
C ALA A 302 7.49 -37.51 -1.95
N SER A 303 6.17 -37.70 -1.87
CA SER A 303 5.55 -39.00 -1.56
C SER A 303 5.67 -40.03 -2.70
N ARG A 304 5.69 -39.59 -3.96
CA ARG A 304 5.86 -40.47 -5.13
C ARG A 304 7.31 -40.94 -5.33
N GLY A 305 8.27 -40.18 -4.82
CA GLY A 305 9.70 -40.49 -4.91
C GLY A 305 10.22 -41.50 -3.89
N GLN A 306 9.43 -41.92 -2.89
CA GLN A 306 9.86 -42.97 -1.96
C GLN A 306 9.80 -44.34 -2.65
N PRO A 307 10.95 -44.99 -2.91
CA PRO A 307 10.96 -46.31 -3.53
C PRO A 307 10.18 -47.26 -2.63
N THR A 308 9.16 -47.90 -3.19
CA THR A 308 8.41 -48.97 -2.54
C THR A 308 9.44 -49.96 -1.97
N GLN A 309 9.64 -49.95 -0.65
CA GLN A 309 10.48 -50.95 -0.02
C GLN A 309 9.85 -52.29 -0.35
N ALA A 310 10.52 -53.05 -1.23
CA ALA A 310 10.08 -54.37 -1.62
C ALA A 310 9.88 -55.17 -0.32
N ALA A 311 8.66 -55.65 -0.12
CA ALA A 311 8.30 -56.42 1.05
C ALA A 311 9.35 -57.54 1.25
N PRO A 312 9.87 -57.74 2.48
CA PRO A 312 10.90 -58.75 2.71
C PRO A 312 10.32 -60.11 2.30
N ALA A 313 10.98 -60.74 1.32
CA ALA A 313 10.60 -62.07 0.85
C ALA A 313 10.60 -63.04 2.05
N GLY A 314 9.41 -63.49 2.43
CA GLY A 314 9.24 -64.45 3.50
C GLY A 314 10.04 -65.72 3.19
N ARG A 315 10.96 -66.08 4.08
CA ARG A 315 11.61 -67.39 4.06
C ARG A 315 10.55 -68.45 4.37
N GLY A 316 10.17 -69.22 3.36
CA GLY A 316 9.44 -70.48 3.56
C GLY A 316 10.28 -71.43 4.41
N GLN A 317 9.60 -72.08 5.36
CA GLN A 317 10.11 -73.19 6.18
C GLN A 317 10.19 -74.48 5.37
#